data_AF-A0A969M4S1-F1
#
_entry.id   AF-A0A969M4S1-F1
#
_cell.length_a   1.000
_cell.length_b   1.000
_cell.length_c   1.000
_cell.angle_alpha   90.00
_cell.angle_beta   90.00
_cell.angle_gamma   90.00
#
_symmetry.space_group_name_H-M   'P 1'
#
loop_
_entity.id
_entity.type
_entity.pdbx_description
1 polymer ?
#
loop_
_entity_poly.entity_id
_entity_poly.type
_entity_poly.pdbx_seq_one_letter_code
_entity_poly.pdbx_strand_id
1 'polypeptide(L)' 'MAARYALYFAPLDDRPLWKFGSATIGWDAQLAAERPALPPAQALVPGWAEATAEPRRYGFHATLKAPFALAEGTSAEALL' A
#
# COMPACT_ATOMS: atom_id res chain seq x y z
N MET A 1 -2.43 -18.80 -12.84
CA MET A 1 -2.28 -17.46 -13.44
C MET A 1 -0.80 -17.12 -13.51
N ALA A 2 -0.34 -16.43 -14.55
CA ALA A 2 0.99 -15.85 -14.56
C ALA A 2 1.08 -14.70 -13.54
N ALA A 3 2.23 -14.53 -12.87
CA ALA A 3 2.45 -13.43 -11.93
C ALA A 3 2.37 -12.08 -12.63
N ARG A 4 1.77 -11.08 -11.98
CA ARG A 4 1.75 -9.69 -12.42
C ARG A 4 2.56 -8.84 -11.44
N TYR A 5 3.33 -7.92 -11.98
CA TYR A 5 4.21 -7.02 -11.25
C TYR A 5 3.65 -5.61 -11.31
N ALA A 6 3.84 -4.81 -10.28
CA ALA A 6 3.45 -3.40 -10.25
C ALA A 6 4.56 -2.59 -9.59
N LEU A 7 4.67 -1.33 -9.97
CA LEU A 7 5.63 -0.40 -9.36
C LEU A 7 4.87 0.66 -8.60
N TYR A 8 5.28 0.88 -7.36
CA TYR A 8 4.71 1.88 -6.48
C TYR A 8 5.80 2.81 -5.96
N PHE A 9 5.45 4.08 -5.80
CA PHE A 9 6.22 5.00 -4.99
C PHE A 9 5.79 4.87 -3.54
N ALA A 10 6.69 4.39 -2.70
CA ALA A 10 6.55 4.36 -1.25
C ALA A 10 7.30 5.56 -0.64
N PRO A 11 6.61 6.48 0.05
CA PRO A 11 7.29 7.54 0.80
C PRO A 11 8.17 6.95 1.90
N LEU A 12 9.24 7.64 2.30
CA LEU A 12 9.98 7.29 3.51
C LEU A 12 9.07 7.40 4.75
N ASP A 13 9.28 6.54 5.74
CA ASP A 13 8.46 6.42 6.96
C ASP A 13 8.42 7.69 7.82
N ASP A 14 9.48 8.49 7.78
CA ASP A 14 9.59 9.76 8.48
C ASP A 14 8.72 10.88 7.86
N ARG A 15 8.24 10.69 6.62
CA ARG A 15 7.54 11.73 5.85
C ARG A 15 6.09 11.92 6.29
N PRO A 16 5.53 13.14 6.16
CA PRO A 16 4.13 13.42 6.48
C PRO A 16 3.14 12.52 5.75
N LEU A 17 3.40 12.19 4.48
CA LEU A 17 2.51 11.35 3.68
C LEU A 17 2.43 9.92 4.21
N TRP A 18 3.55 9.34 4.67
CA TRP A 18 3.55 8.02 5.31
C TRP A 18 2.70 8.03 6.58
N LYS A 19 2.98 8.96 7.49
CA LYS A 19 2.27 9.12 8.77
C LYS A 19 0.76 9.29 8.56
N PHE A 20 0.37 10.17 7.63
CA PHE A 20 -1.02 10.39 7.27
C PHE A 20 -1.66 9.13 6.68
N GLY A 21 -1.01 8.52 5.69
CA GLY A 21 -1.54 7.36 4.98
C GLY A 21 -1.73 6.16 5.90
N SER A 22 -0.70 5.79 6.65
CA SER A 22 -0.74 4.67 7.59
C SER A 22 -1.78 4.85 8.68
N ALA A 23 -1.95 6.06 9.19
CA ALA A 23 -2.99 6.33 10.18
C ALA A 23 -4.39 6.37 9.53
N THR A 24 -4.52 6.83 8.29
CA THR A 24 -5.79 6.80 7.54
C THR A 24 -6.29 5.37 7.33
N ILE A 25 -5.42 4.45 6.91
CA ILE A 25 -5.79 3.05 6.62
C ILE A 25 -5.55 2.08 7.80
N GLY A 26 -5.08 2.59 8.94
CA GLY A 26 -4.80 1.81 10.15
C GLY A 26 -3.70 0.76 10.00
N TRP A 27 -2.73 0.97 9.10
CA TRP A 27 -1.68 0.01 8.77
C TRP A 27 -0.35 0.67 8.43
N ASP A 28 0.73 0.18 9.02
CA ASP A 28 2.11 0.51 8.65
C ASP A 28 2.68 -0.60 7.75
N ALA A 29 2.93 -0.28 6.47
CA ALA A 29 3.36 -1.27 5.48
C ALA A 29 4.85 -1.65 5.60
N GLN A 30 5.67 -0.81 6.25
CA GLN A 30 7.09 -1.09 6.47
C GLN A 30 7.28 -2.02 7.66
N LEU A 31 6.51 -1.82 8.73
CA LEU A 31 6.53 -2.65 9.94
C LEU A 31 5.59 -3.86 9.84
N ALA A 32 4.72 -3.91 8.82
CA ALA A 32 3.66 -4.89 8.67
C ALA A 32 2.79 -5.01 9.93
N ALA A 33 2.37 -3.87 10.47
CA ALA A 33 1.68 -3.79 11.76
C ALA A 33 0.47 -2.85 11.70
N GLU A 34 -0.51 -3.13 12.56
CA GLU A 34 -1.64 -2.23 12.74
C GLU A 34 -1.19 -0.90 13.37
N ARG A 35 -1.85 0.18 12.95
CA ARG A 35 -1.66 1.51 13.51
C ARG A 35 -2.97 2.00 14.08
N PRO A 36 -2.94 2.76 15.19
CA PRO A 36 -4.11 3.50 15.62
C PRO A 36 -4.63 4.34 14.45
N ALA A 37 -5.83 4.02 14.00
CA ALA A 37 -6.43 4.76 12.89
C ALA A 37 -6.67 6.21 13.33
N LEU A 38 -6.48 7.16 12.42
CA LEU A 38 -6.88 8.54 12.67
C LEU A 38 -8.39 8.54 12.98
N PRO A 39 -8.81 9.10 14.13
CA PRO A 39 -10.21 9.07 14.58
C PRO A 39 -11.24 9.52 13.55
N PRO A 40 -10.96 10.48 12.62
CA PRO A 40 -11.93 10.84 11.61
C PRO A 40 -12.22 9.71 10.61
N ALA A 41 -11.28 8.84 10.24
CA ALA A 41 -11.49 7.94 9.11
C ALA A 41 -12.59 6.90 9.39
N GLN A 42 -12.50 6.18 10.52
CA GLN A 42 -13.53 5.23 10.94
C GLN A 42 -14.81 5.91 11.44
N ALA A 43 -14.71 7.10 12.05
CA ALA A 43 -15.88 7.80 12.56
C ALA A 43 -16.69 8.50 11.45
N LEU A 44 -16.06 8.93 10.35
CA LEU A 44 -16.70 9.63 9.24
C LEU A 44 -17.25 8.68 8.18
N VAL A 45 -16.65 7.49 8.02
CA VAL A 45 -17.03 6.53 6.99
C VAL A 45 -17.29 5.15 7.61
N PRO A 46 -18.56 4.79 7.85
CA PRO A 46 -18.91 3.44 8.29
C PRO A 46 -18.36 2.38 7.33
N GLY A 47 -17.77 1.31 7.87
CA GLY A 47 -17.19 0.22 7.07
C GLY A 47 -15.78 0.50 6.52
N TRP A 48 -15.11 1.58 6.95
CA TRP A 48 -13.78 1.94 6.46
C TRP A 48 -12.71 0.87 6.72
N ALA A 49 -12.76 0.24 7.89
CA ALA A 49 -11.80 -0.81 8.25
C ALA A 49 -11.94 -2.02 7.32
N GLU A 50 -13.18 -2.43 7.04
CA GLU A 50 -13.51 -3.52 6.14
C GLU A 50 -13.14 -3.18 4.69
N ALA A 51 -13.48 -1.97 4.23
CA ALA A 51 -13.18 -1.51 2.88
C ALA A 51 -11.67 -1.45 2.59
N THR A 52 -10.86 -1.19 3.62
CA THR A 52 -9.40 -1.09 3.51
C THR A 52 -8.66 -2.38 3.87
N ALA A 53 -9.33 -3.40 4.42
CA ALA A 53 -8.70 -4.60 4.98
C ALA A 53 -7.76 -5.31 3.99
N GLU A 54 -8.20 -5.50 2.75
CA GLU A 54 -7.39 -6.14 1.71
C GLU A 54 -6.31 -5.21 1.12
N PRO A 55 -6.62 -3.98 0.65
CA PRO A 55 -5.62 -3.13 0.01
C PRO A 55 -4.61 -2.51 0.97
N ARG A 56 -4.93 -2.33 2.27
CA ARG A 56 -4.05 -1.59 3.21
C ARG A 56 -2.68 -2.23 3.38
N ARG A 57 -2.56 -3.55 3.15
CA ARG A 57 -1.28 -4.29 3.20
C ARG A 57 -0.21 -3.72 2.25
N TYR A 58 -0.64 -3.09 1.15
CA TYR A 58 0.26 -2.45 0.20
C TYR A 58 0.75 -1.08 0.68
N GLY A 59 0.13 -0.47 1.69
CA GLY A 59 0.43 0.87 2.16
C GLY A 59 -0.25 1.97 1.34
N PHE A 60 -0.11 3.22 1.80
CA PHE A 60 -0.63 4.41 1.11
C PHE A 60 0.35 4.88 0.03
N HIS A 61 0.63 4.00 -0.93
CA HIS A 61 1.62 4.21 -1.97
C HIS A 61 0.97 4.70 -3.28
N ALA A 62 1.73 5.46 -4.08
CA ALA A 62 1.26 5.90 -5.39
C ALA A 62 1.64 4.88 -6.47
N THR A 63 0.70 4.49 -7.32
CA THR A 63 1.00 3.63 -8.47
C THR A 63 1.85 4.39 -9.49
N LEU A 64 3.09 3.93 -9.70
CA LEU A 64 3.96 4.39 -10.80
C LEU A 64 3.67 3.61 -12.08
N LYS A 65 3.45 2.30 -11.95
CA LYS A 65 3.08 1.41 -13.05
C LYS A 65 2.06 0.39 -12.58
N ALA A 66 0.90 0.38 -13.25
CA ALA A 66 -0.16 -0.58 -13.00
C ALA A 66 0.30 -2.02 -13.29
N PRO A 67 -0.38 -3.05 -12.75
CA PRO A 67 0.01 -4.45 -12.90
C PRO A 67 0.30 -4.86 -14.35
N PHE A 68 1.47 -5.42 -14.61
CA PHE A 68 1.93 -5.85 -15.94
C PHE A 68 2.58 -7.25 -15.89
N ALA A 69 2.65 -7.93 -17.03
CA ALA A 69 3.46 -9.13 -17.19
C ALA A 69 4.89 -8.73 -17.59
N LEU A 70 5.89 -9.50 -17.17
CA LEU A 70 7.27 -9.29 -17.64
C LEU A 70 7.36 -9.54 -19.15
N ALA A 71 8.32 -8.87 -19.77
CA ALA A 71 8.68 -9.18 -21.15
C ALA A 71 9.21 -10.62 -21.26
N GLU A 72 9.01 -11.23 -22.42
CA GLU A 72 9.54 -12.56 -22.70
C GLU A 72 11.05 -12.59 -22.50
N GLY A 73 11.57 -13.67 -21.89
CA GLY A 73 12.99 -13.81 -21.54
C GLY A 73 13.44 -12.98 -20.33
N THR A 74 12.54 -12.25 -19.66
CA THR A 74 12.86 -11.49 -18.42
C THR A 74 12.39 -12.24 -17.18
N SER A 75 13.16 -12.16 -16.10
CA SER A 75 12.82 -12.75 -14.80
C SER A 75 12.62 -11.68 -13.72
N ALA A 76 12.06 -12.08 -12.56
CA ALA A 76 11.78 -11.14 -11.47
C ALA A 76 13.06 -10.51 -10.88
N GLU A 77 14.18 -11.24 -10.95
CA GLU A 77 15.49 -10.80 -10.48
C GLU A 77 16.00 -9.56 -11.25
N ALA A 78 15.52 -9.34 -12.47
CA ALA A 78 15.88 -8.16 -13.26
C ALA A 78 15.18 -6.86 -12.81
N LEU A 79 14.32 -6.92 -11.77
CA LEU A 79 13.61 -5.75 -11.21
C LEU A 79 14.30 -5.14 -9.97
N LEU A 80 15.36 -5.76 -9.44
CA LEU A 80 16.09 -5.34 -8.24
C LEU A 80 17.39 -4.61 -8.60
#